data_AF-A0A0B2R0D0-F1
#
_entry.id   AF-A0A0B2R0D0-F1
#
_cell.length_a   1.000
_cell.length_b   1.000
_cell.length_c   1.000
_cell.angle_alpha   90.00
_cell.angle_beta   90.00
_cell.angle_gamma   90.00
#
_symmetry.space_group_name_H-M   'P 1'
#
loop_
_entity.id
_entity.type
_entity.pdbx_description
1 polymer ?
#
loop_
_entity_poly.entity_id
_entity_poly.type
_entity_poly.pdbx_seq_one_letter_code
_entity_poly.pdbx_strand_id
1 'polypeptide(L)'
;MSVIVKDVDGKLLLLSKGTDRVMFERIAKNGRDFEEKTKQHISEYTDSGLRALILGYRELIDDEYNKFNKDFIEAKNLVSEDQE
;
A
#
# COMPACT_ATOMS: atom_id res chain seq x y z
N MET A 1 2.82 -5.96 1.35
CA MET A 1 3.60 -5.90 0.09
C MET A 1 3.00 -4.79 -0.76
N SER A 2 3.85 -3.94 -1.31
CA SER A 2 3.41 -2.75 -2.05
C SER A 2 4.10 -2.67 -3.41
N VAL A 3 3.46 -2.01 -4.36
CA VAL A 3 3.98 -1.74 -5.70
C VAL A 3 3.52 -0.35 -6.13
N ILE A 4 4.39 0.38 -6.82
CA ILE A 4 4.03 1.62 -7.50
C ILE A 4 4.00 1.30 -8.99
N VAL A 5 2.88 1.62 -9.65
CA VAL A 5 2.69 1.40 -11.09
C VAL A 5 2.30 2.71 -11.76
N LYS A 6 2.65 2.84 -13.05
CA LYS A 6 2.12 3.89 -13.92
C LYS A 6 1.13 3.24 -14.88
N ASP A 7 -0.11 3.73 -14.93
CA ASP A 7 -1.12 3.21 -15.84
C ASP A 7 -0.95 3.74 -17.28
N VAL A 8 -1.83 3.30 -18.18
CA VAL A 8 -1.79 3.71 -19.60
C VAL A 8 -2.08 5.19 -19.82
N ASP A 9 -2.77 5.83 -18.87
CA ASP A 9 -3.10 7.26 -18.89
C ASP A 9 -2.00 8.10 -18.22
N GLY A 10 -0.93 7.46 -17.73
CA GLY A 10 0.19 8.10 -17.05
C GLY A 10 -0.02 8.36 -15.57
N LYS A 11 -1.10 7.87 -14.95
CA LYS A 11 -1.34 8.05 -13.50
C LYS A 11 -0.47 7.12 -12.69
N LEU A 12 0.10 7.64 -11.61
CA LEU A 12 0.91 6.87 -10.67
C LEU A 12 0.03 6.37 -9.52
N LEU A 13 0.00 5.05 -9.35
CA LEU A 13 -0.76 4.39 -8.30
C LEU A 13 0.16 3.60 -7.38
N LEU A 14 0.12 3.91 -6.09
CA LEU A 14 0.64 3.05 -5.03
C LEU A 14 -0.44 2.05 -4.64
N LEU A 15 -0.18 0.77 -4.88
CA LEU A 15 -1.02 -0.35 -4.44
C LEU A 15 -0.34 -1.05 -3.28
N SER A 16 -1.08 -1.33 -2.21
CA SER A 16 -0.56 -2.04 -1.03
C SER A 16 -1.55 -3.09 -0.56
N LYS A 17 -1.07 -4.33 -0.40
CA LYS A 17 -1.83 -5.43 0.20
C LYS A 17 -1.22 -5.89 1.51
N GLY A 18 -2.08 -6.20 2.47
CA GLY A 18 -1.66 -6.64 3.79
C GLY A 18 -2.80 -7.21 4.62
N THR A 19 -2.48 -7.53 5.87
CA THR A 19 -3.48 -7.90 6.88
C THR A 19 -4.32 -6.70 7.26
N ASP A 20 -5.49 -6.98 7.85
CA ASP A 20 -6.43 -5.98 8.35
C ASP A 20 -5.78 -4.94 9.28
N ARG A 21 -5.07 -5.39 10.33
CA ARG A 21 -4.44 -4.50 11.30
C ARG A 21 -3.48 -3.51 10.64
N VAL A 22 -2.63 -4.00 9.75
CA VAL A 22 -1.60 -3.18 9.08
C VAL A 22 -2.26 -2.20 8.10
N MET A 23 -3.29 -2.63 7.38
CA MET A 23 -3.90 -1.81 6.33
C MET A 23 -4.83 -0.74 6.91
N PHE A 24 -5.66 -1.06 7.92
CA PHE A 24 -6.55 -0.07 8.54
C PHE A 24 -5.82 1.06 9.29
N GLU A 25 -4.61 0.81 9.81
CA GLU A 25 -3.74 1.86 10.35
C GLU A 25 -3.24 2.85 9.27
N ARG A 26 -3.16 2.42 8.01
CA ARG A 26 -2.59 3.18 6.88
C ARG A 26 -3.64 3.89 6.02
N ILE A 27 -4.92 3.60 6.21
CA ILE A 27 -6.01 4.26 5.49
C ILE A 27 -6.16 5.71 5.96
N ALA A 28 -6.14 6.63 5.00
CA ALA A 28 -6.33 8.07 5.22
C ALA A 28 -7.71 8.35 5.85
N LYS A 29 -7.82 9.40 6.67
CA LYS A 29 -9.08 9.73 7.38
C LYS A 29 -10.26 9.93 6.42
N ASN A 30 -10.02 10.51 5.26
CA ASN A 30 -11.01 10.75 4.20
C ASN A 30 -11.24 9.55 3.26
N GLY A 31 -10.61 8.40 3.51
CA GLY A 31 -10.78 7.17 2.74
C GLY A 31 -11.52 6.07 3.50
N ARG A 32 -12.22 6.42 4.59
CA ARG A 32 -12.80 5.45 5.55
C ARG A 32 -14.27 5.14 5.33
N ASP A 33 -14.86 5.63 4.25
CA ASP A 33 -16.30 5.50 3.95
C ASP A 33 -16.79 4.03 3.95
N PHE A 34 -15.92 3.10 3.58
CA PHE A 34 -16.22 1.66 3.52
C PHE A 34 -15.56 0.84 4.62
N GLU A 35 -14.87 1.46 5.59
CA GLU A 35 -14.06 0.76 6.59
C GLU A 35 -14.90 -0.22 7.42
N GLU A 36 -15.99 0.24 8.02
CA GLU A 36 -16.81 -0.58 8.91
C GLU A 36 -17.44 -1.77 8.18
N LYS A 37 -17.97 -1.53 6.97
CA LYS A 37 -18.52 -2.61 6.12
C LYS A 37 -17.44 -3.62 5.73
N THR A 38 -16.22 -3.15 5.46
CA THR A 38 -15.10 -4.02 5.10
C THR A 38 -14.65 -4.87 6.28
N LYS A 39 -14.60 -4.31 7.50
CA LYS A 39 -14.31 -5.06 8.73
C LYS A 39 -15.32 -6.19 8.96
N GLN A 40 -16.62 -5.90 8.77
CA GLN A 40 -17.65 -6.91 8.89
C GLN A 40 -17.42 -8.09 7.94
N HIS A 41 -17.22 -7.83 6.64
CA HIS A 41 -16.97 -8.91 5.67
C HIS A 41 -15.69 -9.70 5.96
N ILE A 42 -14.63 -9.05 6.47
CA ILE A 42 -13.39 -9.73 6.87
C ILE A 42 -13.65 -10.70 8.04
N SER A 43 -14.48 -10.31 9.01
CA SER A 43 -14.90 -11.19 10.09
C SER A 43 -15.63 -12.41 9.54
N GLU A 44 -16.63 -12.20 8.68
CA GLU A 44 -17.41 -13.28 8.05
C GLU A 44 -16.54 -14.25 7.24
N TYR A 45 -15.55 -13.73 6.51
CA TYR A 45 -14.59 -14.54 5.76
C TYR A 45 -13.68 -15.35 6.69
N THR A 46 -13.22 -14.73 7.78
CA THR A 46 -12.35 -15.40 8.76
C THR A 46 -13.09 -16.49 9.51
N ASP A 47 -14.35 -16.24 9.89
CA ASP A 47 -15.24 -17.22 10.53
C ASP A 47 -15.52 -18.41 9.60
N SER A 48 -15.50 -18.19 8.29
CA SER A 48 -15.60 -19.23 7.26
C SER A 48 -14.27 -19.94 6.96
N GLY A 49 -13.19 -19.61 7.66
CA GLY A 49 -11.86 -20.20 7.48
C GLY A 49 -11.08 -19.67 6.26
N LEU A 50 -11.54 -18.58 5.62
CA LEU A 50 -10.86 -17.97 4.49
C LEU A 50 -9.75 -17.04 4.94
N ARG A 51 -8.65 -17.04 4.17
CA ARG A 51 -7.58 -16.05 4.34
C ARG A 51 -7.95 -14.78 3.58
N ALA A 52 -8.27 -13.71 4.31
CA ALA A 52 -8.53 -12.40 3.74
C ALA A 52 -7.28 -11.51 3.75
N LEU A 53 -7.10 -10.72 2.69
CA LEU A 53 -6.14 -9.61 2.64
C LEU A 53 -6.88 -8.35 2.25
N ILE A 54 -6.45 -7.21 2.79
CA ILE A 54 -6.95 -5.90 2.40
C ILE A 54 -6.04 -5.32 1.34
N LEU A 55 -6.66 -4.79 0.28
CA LEU A 55 -6.00 -3.99 -0.74
C LEU A 55 -6.37 -2.52 -0.55
N GLY A 56 -5.37 -1.67 -0.45
CA GLY A 56 -5.51 -0.22 -0.47
C GLY A 56 -4.76 0.37 -1.66
N TYR A 57 -5.21 1.53 -2.13
CA TYR A 57 -4.53 2.29 -3.16
C TYR A 57 -4.44 3.77 -2.80
N ARG A 58 -3.46 4.44 -3.38
CA ARG A 58 -3.33 5.89 -3.35
C ARG A 58 -2.77 6.38 -4.68
N GLU A 59 -3.37 7.42 -5.24
CA GLU A 59 -2.81 8.15 -6.37
C GLU A 59 -1.66 9.05 -5.90
N LEU A 60 -0.55 9.02 -6.63
CA LEU A 60 0.64 9.82 -6.38
C LEU A 60 0.79 10.86 -7.48
N ILE A 61 1.28 12.03 -7.12
CA ILE A 61 1.75 13.02 -8.10
C ILE A 61 3.21 12.73 -8.47
N ASP A 62 3.65 13.11 -9.68
CA ASP A 62 5.00 12.81 -10.17
C ASP A 62 6.09 13.35 -9.22
N ASP A 63 5.93 14.56 -8.66
CA ASP A 63 6.91 15.13 -7.73
C ASP A 63 7.08 14.30 -6.45
N GLU A 64 5.98 13.77 -5.90
CA GLU A 64 5.99 12.91 -4.72
C GLU A 64 6.73 11.60 -5.03
N TYR A 65 6.42 11.00 -6.18
CA TYR A 65 7.09 9.79 -6.64
C TYR A 65 8.58 10.00 -6.89
N ASN A 66 8.96 11.07 -7.58
CA ASN A 66 10.34 11.37 -7.92
C ASN A 66 11.19 11.57 -6.66
N LYS A 67 10.66 12.29 -5.66
CA LYS A 67 11.29 12.45 -4.36
C LYS A 67 11.47 11.09 -3.67
N PHE A 68 10.41 10.31 -3.55
CA PHE A 68 10.47 8.97 -2.94
C PHE A 68 11.48 8.05 -3.65
N ASN A 69 11.48 8.04 -4.98
CA ASN A 69 12.34 7.17 -5.77
C ASN A 69 13.83 7.54 -5.60
N LYS A 70 14.15 8.84 -5.49
CA LYS A 70 15.50 9.29 -5.19
C LYS A 70 15.97 8.75 -3.83
N ASP A 71 15.18 8.99 -2.78
CA ASP A 71 15.49 8.55 -1.42
C ASP A 71 15.60 7.02 -1.33
N PHE A 72 14.75 6.29 -2.06
CA PHE A 72 14.76 4.83 -2.13
C PHE A 72 16.01 4.27 -2.81
N ILE A 73 16.45 4.88 -3.92
CA ILE A 73 17.67 4.46 -4.64
C ILE A 73 18.90 4.72 -3.75
N GLU A 74 18.97 5.88 -3.10
CA GLU A 74 20.05 6.21 -2.17
C GLU A 74 20.13 5.18 -1.03
N ALA A 75 19.01 4.89 -0.37
CA ALA A 75 18.95 3.89 0.70
C ALA A 75 19.34 2.48 0.21
N LYS A 76 18.94 2.10 -1.00
CA LYS A 76 19.30 0.81 -1.61
C LYS A 76 20.80 0.67 -1.83
N ASN A 77 21.46 1.75 -2.26
CA ASN A 77 22.89 1.74 -2.51
C ASN A 77 23.70 1.67 -1.22
N LEU A 78 23.30 2.37 -0.16
CA LEU A 78 23.96 2.31 1.16
C LEU A 78 24.02 0.88 1.73
N VAL A 79 22.91 0.13 1.62
CA VAL A 79 22.86 -1.26 2.10
C VAL A 79 23.75 -2.19 1.27
N SER A 80 24.07 -1.82 0.02
CA SER A 80 24.95 -2.59 -0.85
C SER A 80 26.43 -2.37 -0.51
N GLU A 81 26.79 -1.18 -0.01
CA GLU A 81 28.17 -0.84 0.41
C GLU A 81 28.56 -1.48 1.74
N ASP A 82 27.61 -1.69 2.67
CA ASP A 82 27.85 -2.36 3.96
C ASP A 82 28.05 -3.90 3.85
N GLN A 83 27.88 -4.49 2.65
CA GLN A 83 28.06 -5.92 2.41
C GLN A 83 29.37 -6.30 1.70
N GLU A 84 30.25 -5.32 1.41
CA GLU A 84 31.63 -5.52 0.94
C GLU A 84 32.66 -5.31 2.06
#